data_AF-A0A9Q3CWX4-F1
#
_entry.id   AF-A0A9Q3CWX4-F1
#
_cell.length_a   1.000
_cell.length_b   1.000
_cell.length_c   1.000
_cell.angle_alpha   90.00
_cell.angle_beta   90.00
_cell.angle_gamma   90.00
#
_symmetry.space_group_name_H-M   'P 1'
#
loop_
_entity.id
_entity.type
_entity.pdbx_description
1 polymer ?
#
loop_
_entity_poly.entity_id
_entity_poly.type
_entity_poly.pdbx_seq_one_letter_code
_entity_poly.pdbx_strand_id
1 'polypeptide(L)'
;MSEQILPRRNIPELNNSNFLQWKIQIKAYLIKLDLLECIISNPEPLKDASKQAEVVQKRQKTAGILIGNMGILNCQRFLSIINEGNSYCIWHKLSTHFTSKSLENQERVFLEFLALKREGNLDEFITDITQLLGKLASVGIVIGTAGDIKESLMAEIIVKITTTTQYTKSH
;
A
#
# COMPACT_ATOMS: atom_id res chain seq x y z
N MET A 1 -7.99 16.43 30.78
CA MET A 1 -7.16 16.64 29.58
C MET A 1 -7.90 15.97 28.44
N SER A 2 -8.60 16.74 27.61
CA SER A 2 -9.53 16.20 26.62
C SER A 2 -8.74 15.54 25.49
N GLU A 3 -8.89 14.23 25.31
CA GLU A 3 -8.45 13.56 24.08
C GLU A 3 -9.15 14.25 22.91
N GLN A 4 -8.40 15.04 22.14
CA GLN A 4 -8.87 15.49 20.85
C GLN A 4 -9.04 14.24 19.99
N ILE A 5 -10.28 13.79 19.85
CA ILE A 5 -10.67 12.76 18.90
C ILE A 5 -10.41 13.36 17.52
N LEU A 6 -9.25 13.05 16.95
CA LEU A 6 -8.95 13.40 15.57
C LEU A 6 -10.07 12.82 14.69
N PRO A 7 -10.63 13.59 13.75
CA PRO A 7 -11.69 13.10 12.89
C PRO A 7 -11.24 11.80 12.22
N ARG A 8 -12.08 10.76 12.27
CA ARG A 8 -11.84 9.49 11.58
C ARG A 8 -11.54 9.81 10.12
N ARG A 9 -10.27 9.72 9.73
CA ARG A 9 -9.94 9.68 8.30
C ARG A 9 -10.49 8.36 7.78
N ASN A 10 -11.26 8.42 6.69
CA ASN A 10 -11.65 7.25 5.91
C ASN A 10 -10.40 6.72 5.19
N ILE A 11 -9.49 6.09 5.94
CA ILE A 11 -8.48 5.22 5.36
C ILE A 11 -9.25 3.95 4.96
N PRO A 12 -9.24 3.56 3.68
CA PRO A 12 -9.95 2.37 3.24
C PRO A 12 -9.32 1.13 3.88
N GLU A 13 -10.08 0.05 4.02
CA GLU A 13 -9.52 -1.23 4.44
C GLU A 13 -8.48 -1.70 3.41
N LEU A 14 -7.37 -2.26 3.89
CA LEU A 14 -6.31 -2.78 3.05
C LEU A 14 -6.82 -3.96 2.19
N ASN A 15 -6.45 -3.95 0.91
CA ASN A 15 -6.67 -5.06 -0.01
C ASN A 15 -5.52 -5.17 -1.04
N ASN A 16 -5.64 -6.13 -1.95
CA ASN A 16 -4.60 -6.42 -2.94
C ASN A 16 -4.38 -5.31 -3.99
N SER A 17 -5.35 -4.42 -4.18
CA SER A 17 -5.29 -3.38 -5.21
C SER A 17 -4.98 -1.99 -4.65
N ASN A 18 -5.09 -1.76 -3.34
CA ASN A 18 -4.95 -0.43 -2.75
C ASN A 18 -3.73 -0.24 -1.84
N PHE A 19 -2.85 -1.25 -1.68
CA PHE A 19 -1.74 -1.19 -0.70
C PHE A 19 -0.89 0.08 -0.82
N LEU A 20 -0.56 0.54 -2.03
CA LEU A 20 0.27 1.73 -2.21
C LEU A 20 -0.41 3.01 -1.67
N GLN A 21 -1.68 3.20 -2.01
CA GLN A 21 -2.49 4.32 -1.51
C GLN A 21 -2.70 4.21 0.01
N TRP A 22 -3.04 3.02 0.49
CA TRP A 22 -3.21 2.70 1.90
C TRP A 22 -1.94 3.03 2.70
N LYS A 23 -0.77 2.59 2.21
CA LYS A 23 0.55 2.84 2.80
C LYS A 23 0.83 4.33 2.95
N ILE A 24 0.54 5.14 1.92
CA ILE A 24 0.71 6.60 1.96
C ILE A 24 -0.21 7.22 3.01
N GLN A 25 -1.48 6.83 3.04
CA GLN A 25 -2.46 7.39 3.97
C GLN A 25 -2.15 7.04 5.44
N ILE A 26 -1.74 5.79 5.70
CA ILE A 26 -1.29 5.38 7.04
C ILE A 26 -0.06 6.17 7.46
N LYS A 27 0.98 6.28 6.62
CA LYS A 27 2.17 7.09 6.95
C LYS A 27 1.79 8.54 7.26
N ALA A 28 0.95 9.17 6.42
CA ALA A 28 0.49 10.53 6.64
C ALA A 28 -0.33 10.67 7.93
N TYR A 29 -1.05 9.64 8.35
CA TYR A 29 -1.78 9.64 9.60
C TYR A 29 -0.85 9.48 10.82
N LEU A 30 0.14 8.57 10.75
CA LEU A 30 1.13 8.39 11.81
C LEU A 30 2.03 9.63 12.00
N ILE A 31 2.39 10.34 10.92
CA ILE A 31 3.11 11.62 11.00
C ILE A 31 2.34 12.64 11.84
N LYS A 32 1.03 12.80 11.59
CA LYS A 32 0.18 13.73 12.34
C LYS A 32 0.07 13.40 13.82
N LEU A 33 0.34 12.14 14.18
CA LEU A 33 0.25 11.63 15.55
C LEU A 33 1.59 11.55 16.27
N ASP A 34 2.70 11.93 15.62
CA ASP A 34 4.06 11.69 16.12
C ASP A 34 4.33 10.18 16.39
N LEU A 35 3.87 9.32 15.48
CA LEU A 35 3.97 7.85 15.59
C LEU A 35 4.75 7.21 14.45
N LEU A 36 5.26 7.98 13.49
CA LEU A 36 5.90 7.43 12.29
C LEU A 36 7.10 6.52 12.65
N GLU A 37 7.88 6.88 13.65
CA GLU A 37 9.05 6.07 14.05
C GLU A 37 8.70 4.66 14.56
N CYS A 38 7.48 4.47 15.05
CA CYS A 38 7.03 3.16 15.53
C CYS A 38 6.92 2.11 14.41
N ILE A 39 6.93 2.52 13.14
CA ILE A 39 6.94 1.61 11.98
C ILE A 39 8.25 1.61 11.18
N ILE A 40 9.16 2.57 11.44
CA ILE A 40 10.45 2.69 10.73
C ILE A 40 11.54 1.93 11.49
N SER A 41 11.57 2.04 12.82
CA SER A 41 12.63 1.45 13.63
C SER A 41 12.11 0.34 14.53
N ASN A 42 12.87 -0.76 14.58
CA ASN A 42 12.74 -1.78 15.61
C ASN A 42 13.20 -1.16 16.96
N PRO A 43 12.41 -1.27 18.04
CA PRO A 43 12.82 -0.64 19.30
C PRO A 43 13.99 -1.40 19.91
N GLU A 44 14.98 -0.63 20.36
CA GLU A 44 15.94 -1.11 21.36
C GLU A 44 15.39 -0.81 22.77
N PRO A 45 15.63 -1.70 23.75
CA PRO A 45 15.24 -1.43 25.14
C PRO A 45 15.95 -0.18 25.69
N LEU A 46 15.18 0.77 26.21
CA LEU A 46 15.71 1.93 26.90
C LEU A 46 16.01 1.59 28.37
N LYS A 47 17.11 2.13 28.89
CA LYS A 47 17.49 1.98 30.32
C LYS A 47 16.55 2.72 31.27
N ASP A 48 15.90 3.78 30.79
CA ASP A 48 14.94 4.58 31.55
C ASP A 48 13.54 3.97 31.43
N ALA A 49 13.00 3.50 32.56
CA ALA A 49 11.71 2.82 32.61
C ALA A 49 10.53 3.70 32.19
N SER A 50 10.58 5.02 32.47
CA SER A 50 9.50 5.94 32.11
C SER A 50 9.48 6.17 30.60
N LYS A 51 10.66 6.40 30.00
CA LYS A 51 10.78 6.53 28.53
C LYS A 51 10.43 5.23 27.83
N GLN A 52 10.80 4.08 28.40
CA GLN A 52 10.43 2.77 27.86
C GLN A 52 8.92 2.59 27.84
N ALA A 53 8.22 2.96 28.92
CA ALA A 53 6.76 2.87 28.99
C ALA A 53 6.06 3.75 27.94
N GLU A 54 6.55 4.98 27.72
CA GLU A 54 6.05 5.88 26.68
C GLU A 54 6.21 5.27 25.27
N VAL A 55 7.39 4.70 24.98
CA VAL A 55 7.65 4.04 23.69
C VAL A 55 6.72 2.84 23.48
N VAL A 56 6.51 2.03 24.52
CA VAL A 56 5.57 0.89 24.46
C VAL A 56 4.15 1.37 24.15
N GLN A 57 3.69 2.44 24.83
CA GLN A 57 2.36 3.01 24.60
C GLN A 57 2.19 3.54 23.16
N LYS A 58 3.18 4.31 22.65
CA LYS A 58 3.16 4.81 21.26
C LYS A 58 3.10 3.64 20.25
N ARG A 59 3.83 2.56 20.50
CA ARG A 59 3.83 1.36 19.64
C ARG A 59 2.52 0.58 19.69
N GLN A 60 1.94 0.39 20.87
CA GLN A 60 0.62 -0.24 21.01
C GLN A 60 -0.45 0.57 20.28
N LYS A 61 -0.43 1.90 20.43
CA LYS A 61 -1.33 2.81 19.69
C LYS A 61 -1.14 2.66 18.18
N THR A 62 0.10 2.61 17.72
CA THR A 62 0.42 2.41 16.30
C THR A 62 -0.04 1.05 15.78
N ALA A 63 0.16 -0.02 16.55
CA ALA A 63 -0.32 -1.36 16.20
C ALA A 63 -1.85 -1.39 16.09
N GLY A 64 -2.56 -0.79 17.05
CA GLY A 64 -4.02 -0.66 17.00
C GLY A 64 -4.51 0.10 15.75
N ILE A 65 -3.81 1.16 15.34
CA ILE A 65 -4.10 1.87 14.09
C ILE A 65 -3.91 0.95 12.87
N LEU A 66 -2.81 0.20 12.80
CA LEU A 66 -2.57 -0.73 11.69
C LEU A 66 -3.67 -1.79 11.63
N ILE A 67 -3.92 -2.49 12.73
CA ILE A 67 -4.92 -3.56 12.84
C ILE A 67 -6.30 -3.05 12.46
N GLY A 68 -6.69 -1.87 12.97
CA GLY A 68 -7.99 -1.26 12.67
C GLY A 68 -8.20 -0.86 11.22
N ASN A 69 -7.13 -0.77 10.41
CA ASN A 69 -7.21 -0.38 8.99
C ASN A 69 -6.78 -1.51 8.03
N MET A 70 -6.40 -2.69 8.54
CA MET A 70 -5.98 -3.83 7.72
C MET A 70 -7.15 -4.64 7.14
N GLY A 71 -8.32 -4.63 7.80
CA GLY A 71 -9.41 -5.54 7.49
C GLY A 71 -9.15 -6.98 7.98
N ILE A 72 -10.23 -7.70 8.28
CA ILE A 72 -10.17 -8.99 9.00
C ILE A 72 -9.32 -10.06 8.31
N LEU A 73 -9.39 -10.15 6.97
CA LEU A 73 -8.66 -11.16 6.20
C LEU A 73 -7.14 -10.93 6.27
N ASN A 74 -6.69 -9.67 6.19
CA ASN A 74 -5.28 -9.36 6.34
C ASN A 74 -4.82 -9.53 7.80
N CYS A 75 -5.69 -9.23 8.77
CA CYS A 75 -5.40 -9.53 10.17
C CYS A 75 -5.12 -11.02 10.38
N GLN A 76 -5.99 -11.90 9.89
CA GLN A 76 -5.80 -13.36 9.97
C GLN A 76 -4.53 -13.84 9.27
N ARG A 77 -4.17 -13.22 8.14
CA ARG A 77 -2.99 -13.62 7.35
C ARG A 77 -1.67 -13.13 7.96
N PHE A 78 -1.64 -11.91 8.51
CA PHE A 78 -0.39 -11.24 8.86
C PHE A 78 -0.14 -11.16 10.37
N LEU A 79 -1.18 -11.17 11.20
CA LEU A 79 -1.02 -11.10 12.65
C LEU A 79 -0.76 -12.48 13.25
N SER A 80 -0.03 -12.48 14.35
CA SER A 80 0.11 -13.58 15.27
C SER A 80 0.26 -13.03 16.68
N ILE A 81 0.10 -13.88 17.69
CA ILE A 81 0.32 -13.55 19.11
C ILE A 81 1.72 -12.92 19.33
N ILE A 82 2.68 -13.24 18.45
CA ILE A 82 4.06 -12.74 18.54
C ILE A 82 4.20 -11.30 18.03
N ASN A 83 3.41 -10.88 17.04
CA ASN A 83 3.61 -9.58 16.37
C ASN A 83 2.46 -8.58 16.59
N GLU A 84 1.32 -8.96 17.16
CA GLU A 84 0.14 -8.11 17.31
C GLU A 84 0.39 -6.82 18.12
N GLY A 85 1.35 -6.84 19.05
CA GLY A 85 1.81 -5.66 19.80
C GLY A 85 2.98 -4.90 19.17
N ASN A 86 3.54 -5.40 18.06
CA ASN A 86 4.75 -4.85 17.44
C ASN A 86 4.43 -4.22 16.09
N SER A 87 4.15 -2.91 16.11
CA SER A 87 3.84 -2.11 14.93
C SER A 87 4.90 -2.17 13.83
N TYR A 88 6.18 -2.27 14.19
CA TYR A 88 7.29 -2.40 13.23
C TYR A 88 7.19 -3.74 12.49
N CYS A 89 7.02 -4.85 13.21
CA CYS A 89 6.88 -6.18 12.60
C CYS A 89 5.65 -6.28 11.70
N ILE A 90 4.49 -5.74 12.13
CA ILE A 90 3.26 -5.71 11.32
C ILE A 90 3.52 -4.94 10.02
N TRP A 91 4.05 -3.72 10.14
CA TRP A 91 4.33 -2.85 9.00
C TRP A 91 5.32 -3.47 8.00
N HIS A 92 6.40 -4.06 8.51
CA HIS A 92 7.41 -4.70 7.70
C HIS A 92 6.83 -5.91 6.96
N LYS A 93 6.08 -6.79 7.64
CA LYS A 93 5.48 -7.97 7.02
C LYS A 93 4.49 -7.60 5.91
N LEU A 94 3.66 -6.59 6.14
CA LEU A 94 2.77 -6.04 5.11
C LEU A 94 3.56 -5.48 3.93
N SER A 95 4.55 -4.62 4.20
CA SER A 95 5.37 -4.00 3.16
C SER A 95 6.07 -5.05 2.31
N THR A 96 6.75 -6.00 2.94
CA THR A 96 7.43 -7.09 2.24
C THR A 96 6.48 -7.92 1.39
N HIS A 97 5.27 -8.21 1.88
CA HIS A 97 4.30 -8.98 1.11
C HIS A 97 3.83 -8.25 -0.14
N PHE A 98 3.30 -7.04 0.01
CA PHE A 98 2.67 -6.33 -1.09
C PHE A 98 3.67 -5.73 -2.09
N THR A 99 4.91 -5.46 -1.67
CA THR A 99 5.99 -4.98 -2.55
C THR A 99 7.03 -6.06 -2.83
N SER A 100 6.67 -7.35 -2.70
CA SER A 100 7.56 -8.46 -3.03
C SER A 100 7.98 -8.38 -4.49
N LYS A 101 9.27 -8.56 -4.76
CA LYS A 101 9.82 -8.67 -6.13
C LYS A 101 9.83 -10.12 -6.64
N SER A 102 9.08 -11.03 -6.00
CA SER A 102 8.92 -12.39 -6.49
C SER A 102 8.25 -12.39 -7.86
N LEU A 103 8.66 -13.32 -8.73
CA LEU A 103 8.11 -13.46 -10.08
C LEU A 103 6.58 -13.57 -10.05
N GLU A 104 6.02 -14.35 -9.13
CA GLU A 104 4.58 -14.49 -8.95
C GLU A 104 3.86 -13.16 -8.66
N ASN A 105 4.44 -12.30 -7.80
CA ASN A 105 3.82 -11.00 -7.49
C ASN A 105 3.99 -10.02 -8.65
N GLN A 106 5.12 -10.06 -9.35
CA GLN A 106 5.35 -9.28 -10.56
C GLN A 106 4.36 -9.67 -11.66
N GLU A 107 4.20 -10.96 -11.93
CA GLU A 107 3.23 -11.49 -12.90
C GLU A 107 1.81 -11.06 -12.56
N ARG A 108 1.39 -11.21 -11.30
CA ARG A 108 0.06 -10.77 -10.84
C ARG A 108 -0.18 -9.28 -11.10
N VAL A 109 0.77 -8.41 -10.75
CA VAL A 109 0.64 -6.95 -10.96
C VAL A 109 0.68 -6.60 -12.45
N PHE A 110 1.49 -7.32 -13.24
CA PHE A 110 1.53 -7.12 -14.69
C PHE A 110 0.22 -7.54 -15.38
N LEU A 111 -0.36 -8.67 -14.98
CA LEU A 111 -1.68 -9.09 -15.48
C LEU A 111 -2.79 -8.12 -15.06
N GLU A 112 -2.72 -7.54 -13.85
CA GLU A 112 -3.62 -6.46 -13.42
C GLU A 112 -3.48 -5.23 -14.33
N PHE A 113 -2.26 -4.86 -14.72
CA PHE A 113 -2.01 -3.78 -15.69
C PHE A 113 -2.57 -4.10 -17.07
N LEU A 114 -2.37 -5.32 -17.59
CA LEU A 114 -2.90 -5.74 -18.88
C LEU A 114 -4.44 -5.83 -18.92
N ALA A 115 -5.07 -6.03 -17.76
CA ALA A 115 -6.52 -6.05 -17.63
C ALA A 115 -7.15 -4.65 -17.59
N LEU A 116 -6.35 -3.58 -17.52
CA LEU A 116 -6.84 -2.20 -17.59
C LEU A 116 -7.63 -1.99 -18.88
N LYS A 117 -8.83 -1.45 -18.73
CA LYS A 117 -9.67 -1.00 -19.84
C LYS A 117 -9.89 0.48 -19.70
N ARG A 118 -10.08 1.16 -20.82
CA ARG A 118 -10.57 2.54 -20.80
C ARG A 118 -12.05 2.51 -20.44
N GLU A 119 -12.35 2.79 -19.19
CA GLU A 119 -13.69 3.04 -18.69
C GLU A 119 -13.78 4.50 -18.21
N GLY A 120 -14.97 5.08 -18.24
CA GLY A 120 -15.17 6.45 -17.77
C GLY A 120 -14.52 7.53 -18.65
N ASN A 121 -14.17 8.65 -18.01
CA ASN A 121 -13.55 9.79 -18.68
C ASN A 121 -12.01 9.69 -18.74
N LEU A 122 -11.38 10.61 -19.46
CA LEU A 122 -9.93 10.58 -19.66
C LEU A 122 -9.15 10.77 -18.34
N ASP A 123 -9.65 11.57 -17.41
CA ASP A 123 -8.98 11.85 -16.14
C ASP A 123 -9.01 10.63 -15.20
N GLU A 124 -10.12 9.91 -15.20
CA GLU A 124 -10.25 8.62 -14.50
C GLU A 124 -9.27 7.60 -15.07
N PHE A 125 -9.20 7.46 -16.40
CA PHE A 125 -8.25 6.57 -17.04
C PHE A 125 -6.78 6.94 -16.75
N ILE A 126 -6.43 8.23 -16.80
CA ILE A 126 -5.09 8.73 -16.45
C ILE A 126 -4.76 8.40 -14.98
N THR A 127 -5.74 8.51 -14.10
CA THR A 127 -5.57 8.17 -12.68
C THR A 127 -5.30 6.68 -12.52
N ASP A 128 -6.09 5.82 -13.14
CA ASP A 128 -5.97 4.36 -13.04
C ASP A 128 -4.64 3.86 -13.61
N ILE A 129 -4.25 4.35 -14.79
CA ILE A 129 -2.98 3.95 -15.40
C ILE A 129 -1.78 4.44 -14.56
N THR A 130 -1.85 5.64 -14.00
CA THR A 130 -0.80 6.17 -13.10
C THR A 130 -0.67 5.31 -11.84
N GLN A 131 -1.79 4.88 -11.25
CA GLN A 131 -1.78 3.98 -10.10
C GLN A 131 -1.15 2.63 -10.44
N LEU A 132 -1.50 2.03 -11.58
CA LEU A 132 -0.94 0.75 -12.02
C LEU A 132 0.55 0.84 -12.34
N LEU A 133 1.00 1.92 -12.98
CA LEU A 133 2.44 2.20 -13.18
C LEU A 133 3.19 2.28 -11.84
N GLY A 134 2.60 2.93 -10.84
CA GLY A 134 3.13 2.96 -9.47
C GLY A 134 3.23 1.55 -8.85
N LYS A 135 2.24 0.69 -9.09
CA LYS A 135 2.28 -0.72 -8.63
C LYS A 135 3.40 -1.51 -9.31
N LEU A 136 3.54 -1.42 -10.64
CA LEU A 136 4.62 -2.06 -11.40
C LEU A 136 5.99 -1.67 -10.83
N ALA A 137 6.22 -0.37 -10.64
CA ALA A 137 7.47 0.12 -10.03
C ALA A 137 7.67 -0.41 -8.60
N SER A 138 6.60 -0.52 -7.80
CA SER A 138 6.69 -1.00 -6.42
C SER A 138 7.10 -2.48 -6.30
N VAL A 139 6.82 -3.30 -7.32
CA VAL A 139 7.25 -4.71 -7.40
C VAL A 139 8.54 -4.87 -8.21
N GLY A 140 9.17 -3.77 -8.59
CA GLY A 140 10.47 -3.74 -9.27
C GLY A 140 10.43 -4.00 -10.76
N ILE A 141 9.27 -3.90 -11.42
CA ILE A 141 9.19 -3.91 -12.89
C ILE A 141 9.63 -2.55 -13.41
N VAL A 142 10.73 -2.53 -14.16
CA VAL A 142 11.33 -1.32 -14.73
C VAL A 142 10.96 -1.19 -16.21
N ILE A 143 10.55 0.00 -16.63
CA ILE A 143 10.22 0.32 -18.03
C ILE A 143 11.37 1.15 -18.61
N GLY A 144 11.92 0.75 -19.77
CA GLY A 144 12.99 1.50 -20.45
C GLY A 144 13.97 0.62 -21.22
N THR A 145 14.97 1.25 -21.84
CA THR A 145 16.01 0.57 -22.64
C THR A 145 16.92 -0.37 -21.85
N ALA A 146 16.99 -0.23 -20.53
CA ALA A 146 17.64 -1.16 -19.59
C ALA A 146 16.64 -1.82 -18.61
N GLY A 147 15.33 -1.65 -18.84
CA GLY A 147 14.28 -2.19 -17.98
C GLY A 147 13.80 -3.58 -18.39
N ASP A 148 12.94 -4.18 -17.56
CA ASP A 148 12.27 -5.46 -17.85
C ASP A 148 11.34 -5.35 -19.06
N ILE A 149 10.76 -4.17 -19.29
CA ILE A 149 9.87 -3.91 -20.43
C ILE A 149 10.40 -2.74 -21.26
N LYS A 150 10.54 -2.96 -22.57
CA LYS A 150 10.90 -1.90 -23.51
C LYS A 150 9.85 -0.80 -23.50
N GLU A 151 10.29 0.45 -23.45
CA GLU A 151 9.41 1.62 -23.44
C GLU A 151 8.48 1.66 -24.66
N SER A 152 9.00 1.35 -25.86
CA SER A 152 8.19 1.30 -27.08
C SER A 152 7.08 0.25 -27.01
N LEU A 153 7.34 -0.89 -26.38
CA LEU A 153 6.34 -1.94 -26.17
C LEU A 153 5.28 -1.48 -25.15
N MET A 154 5.69 -0.83 -24.06
CA MET A 154 4.73 -0.25 -23.11
C MET A 154 3.87 0.80 -23.78
N ALA A 155 4.45 1.70 -24.57
CA ALA A 155 3.69 2.69 -25.33
C ALA A 155 2.65 2.02 -26.26
N GLU A 156 3.03 0.96 -26.97
CA GLU A 156 2.12 0.19 -27.81
C GLU A 156 0.97 -0.44 -27.01
N ILE A 157 1.26 -1.04 -25.84
CA ILE A 157 0.23 -1.63 -24.96
C ILE A 157 -0.74 -0.55 -24.49
N ILE A 158 -0.26 0.62 -24.07
CA ILE A 158 -1.09 1.73 -23.61
C ILE A 158 -2.00 2.22 -24.73
N VAL A 159 -1.46 2.39 -25.95
CA VAL A 159 -2.25 2.75 -27.12
C VAL A 159 -3.35 1.72 -27.36
N LYS A 160 -3.02 0.42 -27.35
CA LYS A 160 -4.02 -0.66 -27.52
C LYS A 160 -5.13 -0.59 -26.47
N ILE A 161 -4.80 -0.33 -25.20
CA ILE A 161 -5.80 -0.16 -24.14
C ILE A 161 -6.74 1.01 -24.45
N THR A 162 -6.21 2.14 -24.92
CA THR A 162 -7.00 3.34 -25.23
C THR A 162 -7.88 3.22 -26.48
N THR A 163 -7.47 2.40 -27.45
CA THR A 163 -8.19 2.18 -28.72
C THR A 163 -9.18 1.03 -28.67
N THR A 164 -9.10 0.16 -27.65
CA THR A 164 -10.06 -0.93 -27.44
C THR A 164 -11.33 -0.37 -26.79
N THR A 165 -12.04 0.50 -27.51
CA THR A 165 -13.42 0.88 -27.16
C THR A 165 -14.34 -0.29 -27.51
N GLN A 166 -15.02 -0.87 -26.52
CA GLN A 166 -16.23 -1.64 -26.82
C GLN A 166 -17.23 -0.67 -27.46
N TYR A 167 -17.52 -0.86 -28.75
CA TYR A 167 -18.74 -0.36 -29.36
C TYR A 167 -19.91 -1.02 -28.62
N THR A 168 -20.38 -0.39 -27.54
CA THR A 168 -21.74 -0.64 -27.06
C THR A 168 -22.67 -0.05 -28.11
N LYS A 169 -23.08 -0.88 -29.07
CA LYS A 169 -24.22 -0.59 -29.93
C LYS A 169 -25.41 -0.30 -29.03
N SER A 170 -25.77 0.96 -28.92
CA SER A 170 -27.09 1.38 -28.44
C SER A 170 -28.10 0.95 -29.51
N HIS A 171 -28.88 -0.09 -29.23
CA HIS A 171 -30.14 -0.38 -29.91
C HIS A 171 -31.29 0.10 -29.04
#